data_AF-A0A6N2MDW1-F1
#
_entry.id   AF-A0A6N2MDW1-F1
#
_cell.length_a   1.000
_cell.length_b   1.000
_cell.length_c   1.000
_cell.angle_alpha   90.00
_cell.angle_beta   90.00
_cell.angle_gamma   90.00
#
_symmetry.space_group_name_H-M   'P 1'
#
loop_
_entity.id
_entity.type
_entity.pdbx_description
1 polymer ?
#
loop_
_entity_poly.entity_id
_entity_poly.type
_entity_poly.pdbx_seq_one_letter_code
_entity_poly.pdbx_strand_id
1 'polypeptide(L)'
;MKNSALLPIVLLSTYSLDNIEAQQCRPSGPIWGRKPPPNQYNQENDSDCCKDGKHYTTYKCSPQVSSHTEAFLTLNSFEAGGDGGGPSECDEQYHSDDTPVVALSTGYLIIPKHISLSTALRRM
;
A
#
# COMPACT_ATOMS: atom_id res chain seq x y z
N MET A 1 -27.18 47.72 -23.11
CA MET A 1 -27.36 46.26 -22.89
C MET A 1 -25.99 45.64 -22.75
N LYS A 2 -25.83 44.62 -21.89
CA LYS A 2 -24.58 43.91 -21.55
C LYS A 2 -23.78 44.72 -20.51
N ASN A 3 -23.72 44.38 -19.22
CA ASN A 3 -22.92 43.27 -18.68
C ASN A 3 -23.33 42.88 -17.22
N SER A 4 -24.52 43.24 -16.73
CA SER A 4 -24.87 43.10 -15.31
C SER A 4 -25.09 41.65 -14.83
N ALA A 5 -25.17 40.68 -15.74
CA ALA A 5 -25.33 39.26 -15.39
C ALA A 5 -24.01 38.54 -15.10
N LEU A 6 -22.85 39.14 -15.39
CA LEU A 6 -21.54 38.49 -15.20
C LEU A 6 -21.16 38.36 -13.72
N LEU A 7 -21.52 39.33 -12.87
CA LEU A 7 -21.21 39.29 -11.43
C LEU A 7 -21.89 38.15 -10.65
N PRO A 8 -23.20 37.88 -10.80
CA PRO A 8 -23.84 36.78 -10.06
C PRO A 8 -23.40 35.38 -10.55
N ILE A 9 -22.99 35.24 -11.81
CA ILE A 9 -22.50 33.97 -12.38
C ILE A 9 -21.13 33.59 -11.79
N VAL A 10 -20.27 34.57 -11.51
CA VAL A 10 -18.97 34.36 -10.85
C VAL A 10 -19.14 33.95 -9.39
N LEU A 11 -20.13 34.51 -8.68
CA LEU A 11 -20.44 34.09 -7.31
C LEU A 11 -20.98 32.65 -7.25
N LEU A 12 -21.91 32.29 -8.14
CA LEU A 12 -22.49 30.94 -8.23
C LEU A 12 -21.47 29.83 -8.49
N SER A 13 -20.44 30.13 -9.28
CA SER A 13 -19.37 29.18 -9.64
C SER A 13 -18.36 28.94 -8.50
N THR A 14 -18.27 29.83 -7.51
CA THR A 14 -17.40 29.62 -6.33
C THR A 14 -18.05 28.75 -5.24
N TYR A 15 -19.37 28.54 -5.27
CA TYR A 15 -20.05 27.64 -4.32
C TYR A 15 -19.95 26.17 -4.71
N SER A 16 -19.50 25.88 -5.93
CA SER A 16 -19.12 24.54 -6.38
C SER A 16 -17.68 24.22 -6.00
N LEU A 17 -17.27 24.57 -4.76
CA LEU A 17 -16.08 23.98 -4.17
C LEU A 17 -16.35 22.48 -4.07
N ASP A 18 -15.87 21.77 -5.09
CA ASP A 18 -15.79 20.33 -5.12
C ASP A 18 -15.19 19.90 -3.78
N ASN A 19 -15.99 19.18 -3.00
CA ASN A 19 -15.45 18.34 -1.96
C ASN A 19 -14.53 17.36 -2.69
N ILE A 20 -13.24 17.67 -2.80
CA ILE A 20 -12.22 16.68 -3.10
C ILE A 20 -12.16 15.80 -1.86
N GLU A 21 -13.16 14.94 -1.69
CA GLU A 21 -13.02 13.75 -0.89
C GLU A 21 -11.93 12.95 -1.61
N ALA A 22 -10.67 13.16 -1.21
CA ALA A 22 -9.58 12.33 -1.64
C ALA A 22 -10.01 10.89 -1.34
N GLN A 23 -10.39 10.17 -2.40
CA GLN A 23 -11.29 9.04 -2.29
C GLN A 23 -10.74 8.03 -1.30
N GLN A 24 -11.45 7.85 -0.20
CA GLN A 24 -11.00 7.01 0.92
C GLN A 24 -10.67 5.60 0.38
N CYS A 25 -9.52 5.04 0.77
CA CYS A 25 -9.09 3.75 0.23
C CYS A 25 -10.12 2.65 0.55
N ARG A 26 -10.66 2.02 -0.49
CA ARG A 26 -11.68 0.96 -0.39
C ARG A 26 -11.12 -0.39 -0.85
N PRO A 27 -11.67 -1.50 -0.34
CA PRO A 27 -11.38 -2.84 -0.85
C PRO A 27 -11.51 -2.90 -2.38
N SER A 28 -10.53 -3.53 -3.02
CA SER A 28 -10.54 -3.75 -4.48
C SER A 28 -11.33 -5.01 -4.88
N GLY A 29 -11.52 -5.93 -3.94
CA GLY A 29 -12.30 -7.16 -4.11
C GLY A 29 -11.75 -8.31 -3.27
N PRO A 30 -12.52 -9.40 -3.10
CA PRO A 30 -12.05 -10.58 -2.37
C PRO A 30 -11.29 -11.54 -3.29
N ILE A 31 -10.36 -12.30 -2.71
CA ILE A 31 -9.79 -13.52 -3.29
C ILE A 31 -10.16 -14.73 -2.42
N TRP A 32 -10.18 -15.90 -3.05
CA TRP A 32 -10.43 -17.17 -2.38
C TRP A 32 -9.12 -17.83 -1.98
N GLY A 33 -8.95 -18.06 -0.68
CA GLY A 33 -7.80 -18.77 -0.13
C GLY A 33 -7.77 -20.21 -0.60
N ARG A 34 -6.58 -20.68 -0.96
CA ARG A 34 -6.27 -22.08 -1.25
C ARG A 34 -5.11 -22.49 -0.37
N LYS A 35 -5.17 -23.70 0.18
CA LYS A 35 -4.05 -24.24 0.95
C LYS A 35 -2.83 -24.43 0.03
N PRO A 36 -1.62 -23.99 0.42
CA PRO A 36 -0.43 -24.23 -0.38
C PRO A 36 -0.11 -25.73 -0.44
N PRO A 37 0.61 -26.19 -1.50
CA PRO A 37 1.14 -27.54 -1.57
C PRO A 37 1.99 -27.91 -0.34
N PRO A 38 2.08 -29.20 0.02
CA PRO A 38 2.96 -29.65 1.09
C PRO A 38 4.41 -29.17 0.85
N ASN A 39 5.09 -28.77 1.93
CA ASN A 39 6.49 -28.29 1.92
C ASN A 39 6.75 -26.97 1.16
N GLN A 40 5.70 -26.25 0.76
CA GLN A 40 5.81 -24.88 0.23
C GLN A 40 5.35 -23.82 1.24
N TYR A 41 5.41 -24.14 2.53
CA TYR A 41 4.96 -23.27 3.61
C TYR A 41 6.11 -22.95 4.55
N ASN A 42 6.38 -21.64 4.71
CA ASN A 42 7.27 -21.12 5.73
C ASN A 42 6.43 -20.59 6.91
N GLN A 43 6.81 -20.96 8.15
CA GLN A 43 6.17 -20.54 9.41
C GLN A 43 7.00 -19.48 10.16
N GLU A 44 8.09 -19.01 9.59
CA GLU A 44 8.91 -17.94 10.15
C GLU A 44 8.14 -16.61 10.19
N ASN A 45 8.56 -15.73 11.10
CA ASN A 45 8.02 -14.38 11.32
C ASN A 45 6.48 -14.30 11.41
N ASP A 46 5.86 -15.28 12.07
CA ASP A 46 4.42 -15.38 12.25
C ASP A 46 3.62 -15.42 10.92
N SER A 47 4.24 -16.00 9.88
CA SER A 47 3.63 -16.15 8.56
C SER A 47 2.41 -17.09 8.58
N ASP A 48 1.24 -16.52 8.32
CA ASP A 48 -0.04 -17.23 8.28
C ASP A 48 -0.34 -17.83 6.89
N CYS A 49 -0.76 -19.09 6.88
CA CYS A 49 -1.21 -19.76 5.66
C CYS A 49 -2.61 -19.29 5.20
N CYS A 50 -2.79 -19.21 3.88
CA CYS A 50 -4.12 -19.14 3.28
C CYS A 50 -4.95 -20.38 3.67
N LYS A 51 -6.15 -20.14 4.21
CA LYS A 51 -7.11 -21.18 4.59
C LYS A 51 -8.04 -21.46 3.41
N ASP A 52 -8.22 -22.74 3.09
CA ASP A 52 -9.08 -23.16 1.99
C ASP A 52 -10.52 -22.69 2.21
N GLY A 53 -11.13 -22.12 1.17
CA GLY A 53 -12.50 -21.59 1.22
C GLY A 53 -12.68 -20.30 2.03
N LYS A 54 -11.62 -19.73 2.63
CA LYS A 54 -11.69 -18.42 3.31
C LYS A 54 -11.55 -17.28 2.30
N HIS A 55 -12.38 -16.24 2.45
CA HIS A 55 -12.21 -14.98 1.70
C HIS A 55 -11.14 -14.10 2.33
N TYR A 56 -10.28 -13.53 1.49
CA TYR A 56 -9.29 -12.52 1.88
C TYR A 56 -9.52 -11.25 1.07
N THR A 57 -9.58 -10.11 1.75
CA THR A 57 -9.78 -8.81 1.11
C THR A 57 -8.49 -8.33 0.45
N THR A 58 -8.58 -7.85 -0.79
CA THR A 58 -7.45 -7.21 -1.49
C THR A 58 -7.61 -5.70 -1.55
N TYR A 59 -6.48 -5.00 -1.59
CA TYR A 59 -6.41 -3.55 -1.70
C TYR A 59 -5.37 -3.17 -2.74
N LYS A 60 -5.73 -2.28 -3.67
CA LYS A 60 -4.81 -1.61 -4.60
C LYS A 60 -4.40 -0.22 -4.12
N CYS A 61 -4.92 0.19 -2.97
CA CYS A 61 -4.67 1.49 -2.34
C CYS A 61 -4.22 1.29 -0.90
N SER A 62 -3.81 2.37 -0.25
CA SER A 62 -3.46 2.42 1.17
C SER A 62 -4.03 3.70 1.77
N PRO A 63 -4.08 3.84 3.11
CA PRO A 63 -4.46 5.08 3.76
C PRO A 63 -3.66 6.29 3.25
N GLN A 64 -4.13 7.50 3.54
CA GLN A 64 -3.42 8.70 3.11
C GLN A 64 -2.06 8.81 3.80
N VAL A 65 -1.04 9.17 3.01
CA VAL A 65 0.30 9.44 3.53
C VAL A 65 0.31 10.83 4.15
N SER A 66 0.78 10.92 5.39
CA SER A 66 1.10 12.15 6.10
C SER A 66 2.54 12.12 6.62
N SER A 67 3.00 13.22 7.25
CA SER A 67 4.32 13.24 7.91
C SER A 67 4.45 12.22 9.04
N HIS A 68 3.33 11.74 9.58
CA HIS A 68 3.25 10.72 10.63
C HIS A 68 2.19 9.69 10.24
N THR A 69 2.48 8.93 9.18
CA THR A 69 1.57 7.88 8.71
C THR A 69 1.61 6.72 9.70
N GLU A 70 0.47 6.40 10.32
CA GLU A 70 0.34 5.20 11.15
C GLU A 70 0.35 3.95 10.28
N ALA A 71 1.10 2.94 10.71
CA ALA A 71 1.22 1.67 10.01
C ALA A 71 1.47 0.53 11.00
N PHE A 72 1.14 -0.69 10.59
CA PHE A 72 1.55 -1.90 11.29
C PHE A 72 2.91 -2.34 10.74
N LEU A 73 3.89 -2.45 11.62
CA LEU A 73 5.21 -3.00 11.28
C LEU A 73 5.18 -4.52 11.46
N THR A 74 5.46 -5.25 10.39
CA THR A 74 5.64 -6.70 10.38
C THR A 74 7.10 -7.03 10.14
N LEU A 75 7.53 -8.22 10.58
CA LEU A 75 8.88 -8.73 10.33
C LEU A 75 8.86 -9.60 9.06
N ASN A 76 9.90 -9.49 8.24
CA ASN A 76 10.07 -10.26 7.01
C ASN A 76 11.57 -10.37 6.70
N SER A 77 12.03 -11.55 6.30
CA SER A 77 13.38 -11.78 5.77
C SER A 77 13.41 -11.47 4.27
N PHE A 78 14.42 -10.70 3.84
CA PHE A 78 14.64 -10.37 2.43
C PHE A 78 15.76 -11.21 1.81
N GLU A 79 16.26 -12.21 2.54
CA GLU A 79 17.32 -13.11 2.10
C GLU A 79 16.80 -14.20 1.15
N ALA A 80 17.70 -14.74 0.34
CA ALA A 80 17.41 -15.87 -0.51
C ALA A 80 17.12 -17.11 0.36
N GLY A 81 15.91 -17.66 0.23
CA GLY A 81 15.46 -18.80 1.04
C GLY A 81 14.79 -18.42 2.37
N GLY A 82 14.68 -17.12 2.68
CA GLY A 82 13.84 -16.62 3.77
C GLY A 82 12.34 -16.67 3.44
N ASP A 83 11.52 -16.10 4.32
CA ASP A 83 10.06 -16.05 4.17
C ASP A 83 9.54 -15.00 3.17
N GLY A 84 10.35 -14.02 2.79
CA GLY A 84 10.00 -13.02 1.78
C GLY A 84 9.81 -13.57 0.36
N GLY A 85 10.23 -14.81 0.12
CA GLY A 85 10.02 -15.53 -1.14
C GLY A 85 10.94 -15.07 -2.27
N GLY A 86 10.46 -14.17 -3.13
CA GLY A 86 11.17 -13.70 -4.32
C GLY A 86 12.13 -12.53 -4.03
N PRO A 87 12.98 -12.16 -5.01
CA PRO A 87 13.79 -10.94 -4.90
C PRO A 87 12.91 -9.67 -4.86
N SER A 88 13.45 -8.60 -4.30
CA SER A 88 12.75 -7.33 -4.09
C SER A 88 12.38 -6.64 -5.41
N GLU A 89 11.16 -6.10 -5.51
CA GLU A 89 10.64 -5.53 -6.76
C GLU A 89 11.44 -4.30 -7.26
N CYS A 90 12.01 -3.51 -6.35
CA CYS A 90 12.69 -2.26 -6.69
C CYS A 90 14.04 -2.46 -7.41
N ASP A 91 14.75 -3.56 -7.15
CA ASP A 91 16.11 -3.77 -7.65
C ASP A 91 16.40 -5.21 -8.08
N GLU A 92 15.38 -6.07 -8.06
CA GLU A 92 15.44 -7.48 -8.47
C GLU A 92 16.51 -8.28 -7.69
N GLN A 93 16.80 -7.88 -6.45
CA GLN A 93 17.80 -8.50 -5.59
C GLN A 93 17.25 -8.97 -4.24
N TYR A 94 17.94 -9.94 -3.65
CA TYR A 94 17.80 -10.31 -2.24
C TYR A 94 18.67 -9.39 -1.39
N HIS A 95 18.23 -9.11 -0.17
CA HIS A 95 18.94 -8.23 0.78
C HIS A 95 19.19 -9.01 2.06
N SER A 96 20.37 -8.81 2.67
CA SER A 96 20.64 -9.42 3.98
C SER A 96 19.72 -8.86 5.04
N ASP A 97 19.34 -9.68 6.02
CA ASP A 97 18.47 -9.26 7.14
C ASP A 97 19.13 -8.21 8.04
N ASP A 98 20.46 -8.04 7.96
CA ASP A 98 21.19 -6.95 8.59
C ASP A 98 21.06 -5.60 7.84
N THR A 99 20.49 -5.62 6.62
CA THR A 99 20.28 -4.41 5.80
C THR A 99 18.94 -3.79 6.16
N PRO A 100 18.86 -2.49 6.51
CA PRO A 100 17.60 -1.84 6.87
C PRO A 100 16.77 -1.52 5.62
N VAL A 101 16.08 -2.52 5.09
CA VAL A 101 15.13 -2.42 3.98
C VAL A 101 13.70 -2.73 4.43
N VAL A 102 12.72 -2.19 3.72
CA VAL A 102 11.29 -2.39 4.02
C VAL A 102 10.48 -2.62 2.76
N ALA A 103 9.43 -3.41 2.88
CA ALA A 103 8.35 -3.49 1.90
C ALA A 103 7.17 -2.62 2.36
N LEU A 104 6.48 -1.98 1.42
CA LEU A 104 5.30 -1.18 1.69
C LEU A 104 4.07 -1.83 1.03
N SER A 105 2.91 -1.67 1.66
CA SER A 105 1.63 -2.02 1.04
C SER A 105 1.46 -1.35 -0.32
N THR A 106 0.79 -2.03 -1.25
CA THR A 106 0.70 -1.64 -2.67
C THR A 106 0.33 -0.17 -2.91
N GLY A 107 -0.59 0.40 -2.13
CA GLY A 107 -1.02 1.78 -2.35
C GLY A 107 -0.03 2.85 -1.89
N TYR A 108 0.92 2.51 -1.02
CA TYR A 108 2.03 3.40 -0.66
C TYR A 108 3.16 3.33 -1.70
N LEU A 109 3.24 2.22 -2.44
CA LEU A 109 4.19 2.02 -3.53
C LEU A 109 3.69 2.71 -4.81
N ILE A 110 3.80 4.03 -4.87
CA ILE A 110 3.46 4.84 -6.06
C ILE A 110 4.73 5.39 -6.72
N ILE A 111 5.79 4.59 -6.76
CA ILE A 111 7.14 5.04 -7.11
C ILE A 111 7.60 4.34 -8.40
N PRO A 112 8.26 5.04 -9.34
CA PRO A 112 8.98 4.41 -10.44
C PRO A 112 10.00 3.39 -9.93
N LYS A 113 10.15 2.26 -10.62
CA LYS A 113 11.02 1.10 -10.29
C LYS A 113 12.52 1.40 -10.04
N HIS A 114 12.96 2.66 -10.02
CA HIS A 114 14.37 3.05 -9.90
C HIS A 114 14.63 4.10 -8.82
N ILE A 115 13.68 4.37 -7.92
CA ILE A 115 13.87 5.35 -6.84
C ILE A 115 13.87 4.60 -5.50
N SER A 116 15.02 4.62 -4.82
CA SER A 116 15.12 4.26 -3.41
C SER A 116 14.77 5.48 -2.57
N LEU A 117 13.77 5.37 -1.70
CA LEU A 117 13.42 6.39 -0.72
C LEU A 117 13.73 5.88 0.68
N SER A 118 14.19 6.79 1.55
CA SER A 118 14.36 6.49 2.98
C SER A 118 13.09 6.87 3.74
N THR A 119 12.54 5.93 4.50
CA THR A 119 11.42 6.16 5.43
C THR A 119 11.91 6.01 6.86
N ALA A 120 11.55 6.96 7.73
CA ALA A 120 11.83 6.85 9.15
C ALA A 120 10.67 6.11 9.85
N LEU A 121 10.98 4.98 10.49
CA LEU A 121 10.03 4.26 11.33
C LEU A 121 10.15 4.73 12.79
N ARG A 122 9.02 5.07 13.40
CA ARG A 122 8.95 5.40 14.83
C ARG A 122 7.91 4.51 15.48
N ARG A 123 8.31 3.78 16.52
CA ARG A 123 7.37 3.07 17.39
C ARG A 123 6.59 4.09 18.22
N MET A 124 5.27 3.98 18.21
CA MET A 124 4.37 4.77 19.07
C MET A 124 4.37 4.23 20.50
#